data_AF-A0A2H0W9B5-F1
#
_entry.id   AF-A0A2H0W9B5-F1
#
_cell.length_a   1.000
_cell.length_b   1.000
_cell.length_c   1.000
_cell.angle_alpha   90.00
_cell.angle_beta   90.00
_cell.angle_gamma   90.00
#
_symmetry.space_group_name_H-M   'P 1'
#
loop_
_entity.id
_entity.type
_entity.pdbx_description
1 polymer ?
#
loop_
_entity_poly.entity_id
_entity_poly.type
_entity_poly.pdbx_seq_one_letter_code
_entity_poly.pdbx_strand_id
1 'polypeptide(L)' 'MDKTNPLFSFPNVIITPHIGFNSEEAEYRLSEIVVQNIKAFLDGKPQNLVN' A
#
# COMPACT_ATOMS: atom_id res chain seq x y z
N MET A 1 11.39 13.82 -2.77
CA MET A 1 10.69 14.37 -3.95
C MET A 1 11.54 15.50 -4.52
N ASP A 2 11.71 15.51 -5.83
CA ASP A 2 12.27 16.67 -6.52
C ASP A 2 11.33 17.86 -6.36
N LYS A 3 11.82 18.91 -5.69
CA LYS A 3 11.04 20.13 -5.41
C LYS A 3 10.83 21.00 -6.65
N THR A 4 11.52 20.69 -7.75
CA THR A 4 11.40 21.42 -9.02
C THR A 4 10.33 20.83 -9.94
N ASN A 5 9.63 19.77 -9.51
CA ASN A 5 8.58 19.15 -10.28
C ASN A 5 7.46 20.18 -10.60
N PRO A 6 7.08 20.36 -11.88
CA PRO A 6 6.13 21.39 -12.30
C PRO A 6 4.73 21.22 -11.68
N LEU A 7 4.38 20.02 -11.21
CA LEU A 7 3.09 19.79 -10.55
C LEU A 7 2.92 20.61 -9.25
N PHE A 8 4.02 21.01 -8.61
CA PHE A 8 3.96 21.86 -7.40
C PHE A 8 3.55 23.32 -7.70
N SER A 9 3.59 23.78 -8.96
CA SER A 9 3.21 25.15 -9.33
C SER A 9 1.79 25.29 -9.88
N PHE A 10 1.03 24.20 -10.01
CA PHE A 10 -0.29 24.23 -10.62
C PHE A 10 -1.38 24.68 -9.64
N PRO A 11 -2.22 25.67 -9.99
CA PRO A 11 -3.12 26.33 -9.04
C PRO A 11 -4.28 25.45 -8.54
N ASN A 12 -4.61 24.37 -9.24
CA ASN A 12 -5.75 23.48 -8.94
C ASN A 12 -5.30 22.04 -8.66
N VAL A 13 -4.08 21.85 -8.17
CA VAL A 13 -3.51 20.52 -7.91
C VAL A 13 -3.10 20.42 -6.44
N ILE A 14 -3.56 19.36 -5.78
CA ILE A 14 -3.13 18.99 -4.43
C ILE A 14 -2.33 17.69 -4.54
N ILE A 15 -1.10 17.72 -4.03
CA ILE A 15 -0.21 16.55 -4.02
C ILE A 15 -0.15 16.00 -2.61
N THR A 16 -0.43 14.70 -2.47
CA THR A 16 -0.20 13.97 -1.23
C THR A 16 1.01 13.04 -1.41
N PRO A 17 1.84 12.83 -0.38
CA PRO A 17 3.08 12.06 -0.49
C PRO A 17 2.84 10.54 -0.50
N HIS A 18 2.04 10.05 -1.45
CA HIS A 18 1.72 8.62 -1.61
C HIS A 18 1.12 7.97 -0.35
N ILE A 19 0.29 8.71 0.38
CA ILE A 19 -0.34 8.28 1.65
C ILE A 19 -1.76 7.74 1.47
N GLY A 20 -2.19 7.48 0.22
CA GLY A 20 -3.57 7.06 -0.06
C GLY A 20 -3.98 5.76 0.63
N PHE A 21 -3.03 4.87 0.94
CA PHE A 21 -3.29 3.60 1.64
C PHE A 21 -3.10 3.69 3.17
N ASN A 22 -2.57 4.79 3.70
CA ASN A 22 -2.05 4.87 5.07
C ASN A 22 -3.13 5.24 6.10
N SER A 23 -4.27 4.57 6.06
CA SER A 23 -5.26 4.60 7.15
C SER A 23 -4.97 3.46 8.13
N GLU A 24 -5.34 3.63 9.40
CA GLU A 24 -5.13 2.60 10.44
C GLU A 24 -5.85 1.29 10.06
N GLU A 25 -7.04 1.37 9.46
CA GLU A 25 -7.81 0.22 9.02
C GLU A 25 -7.15 -0.51 7.86
N ALA A 26 -6.57 0.22 6.91
CA ALA A 26 -5.85 -0.36 5.79
C ALA A 26 -4.56 -1.04 6.26
N GLU A 27 -3.80 -0.41 7.17
CA GLU A 27 -2.60 -0.99 7.77
C GLU A 27 -2.92 -2.29 8.54
N TYR A 28 -4.00 -2.30 9.34
CA TYR A 28 -4.45 -3.48 10.06
C TYR A 28 -4.85 -4.62 9.10
N ARG A 29 -5.65 -4.31 8.07
CA ARG A 29 -6.09 -5.32 7.08
C ARG A 29 -4.91 -5.90 6.29
N LEU A 30 -3.94 -5.06 5.90
CA LEU A 30 -2.73 -5.52 5.23
C LEU A 30 -1.94 -6.48 6.12
N SER A 31 -1.77 -6.15 7.40
CA SER A 31 -1.07 -7.00 8.37
C SER A 31 -1.77 -8.36 8.54
N GLU A 32 -3.09 -8.38 8.66
CA GLU A 32 -3.89 -9.60 8.74
C GLU A 32 -3.72 -10.48 7.49
N ILE A 33 -3.80 -9.89 6.28
CA ILE A 33 -3.63 -10.63 5.02
C ILE A 33 -2.23 -11.24 4.93
N VAL A 34 -1.19 -10.49 5.31
CA VAL A 34 0.20 -10.98 5.30
C VAL A 34 0.35 -12.19 6.23
N VAL A 35 -0.16 -12.09 7.46
CA VAL A 35 -0.10 -13.19 8.43
C VAL A 35 -0.86 -14.42 7.92
N GLN A 36 -2.03 -14.23 7.32
CA GLN A 36 -2.82 -15.31 6.75
C GLN A 36 -2.12 -15.99 5.57
N ASN A 37 -1.47 -15.23 4.69
CA ASN A 37 -0.69 -15.79 3.58
C ASN A 37 0.48 -16.64 4.08
N ILE A 38 1.20 -16.16 5.11
CA ILE A 38 2.31 -16.90 5.73
C ILE A 38 1.83 -18.22 6.36
N LYS A 39 0.75 -18.18 7.15
CA LYS A 39 0.16 -19.38 7.76
C LYS A 39 -0.25 -20.40 6.70
N ALA A 40 -0.98 -19.95 5.69
CA ALA A 40 -1.47 -20.79 4.61
C ALA A 40 -0.33 -21.45 3.81
N PHE A 41 0.79 -20.73 3.62
CA PHE A 41 1.98 -21.29 3.01
C PHE A 41 2.60 -22.41 3.87
N LEU A 42 2.75 -22.19 5.17
CA LEU A 42 3.27 -23.20 6.10
C LEU A 42 2.39 -24.45 6.17
N ASP A 43 1.08 -24.29 6.00
CA ASP A 43 0.09 -25.37 5.96
C ASP A 43 0.04 -26.09 4.59
N GLY A 44 0.90 -25.72 3.64
CA GLY A 44 0.93 -26.31 2.29
C GLY A 44 -0.23 -25.90 1.40
N LYS A 45 -0.97 -24.84 1.77
CA LYS A 45 -2.13 -24.29 1.04
C LYS A 45 -1.88 -22.82 0.66
N PRO A 46 -0.85 -22.50 -0.15
CA PRO A 46 -0.55 -21.13 -0.50
C PRO A 46 -1.75 -20.44 -1.16
N GLN A 47 -1.93 -19.16 -0.84
CA GLN A 47 -3.01 -18.32 -1.36
C GLN A 47 -2.42 -17.00 -1.88
N ASN A 48 -3.19 -16.27 -2.69
CA ASN A 48 -2.79 -14.99 -3.28
C ASN A 48 -1.47 -15.06 -4.08
N LEU A 49 -1.26 -16.14 -4.84
CA LEU A 49 -0.15 -16.28 -5.79
C LEU A 49 -0.35 -15.34 -7.00
N VAL A 50 0.74 -14.77 -7.51
CA VAL A 50 0.71 -13.70 -8.54
C VAL A 50 1.54 -14.03 -9.79
N ASN A 51 1.98 -15.27 -9.92
CA ASN A 51 2.85 -15.76 -10.98
C ASN A 51 2.14 -16.71 -11.96
#